data_AF-A0A5Q2NQV6-F1
#
_entry.id   AF-A0A5Q2NQV6-F1
#
_cell.length_a   1.000
_cell.length_b   1.000
_cell.length_c   1.000
_cell.angle_alpha   90.00
_cell.angle_beta   90.00
_cell.angle_gamma   90.00
#
_symmetry.space_group_name_H-M   'P 1'
#
loop_
_entity.id
_entity.type
_entity.pdbx_description
1 polymer ?
#
loop_
_entity_poly.entity_id
_entity_poly.type
_entity_poly.pdbx_seq_one_letter_code
_entity_poly.pdbx_strand_id
1 'polypeptide(L)'
;MHHADYLGETVYIESQLDSALPRAEAVKKLKKAAEKGAYSCRNCRRLLLVRDGQRGLYFAHNKNETCELQQSRITYDRQTARESKKHSVIREFVHDVLKGQEKLRPDLKVEMGYIAKAGERWAHLPDLVVRYRDREMAISILTNVDRRRDRRLVQTLKKRQQFFKDQGMETLWFIDEGEQSIDPENRVIYLWESELDLSSKTDQDQQWDELLEYLSGVDNAETIFRMFGYRHAGEFPPPLDTRSLYYVHSTDEGIFFSVHRFLPDQRQMPFQAFALNDGYRMGIDTALSFETNLALHHPIREAEDKERFKTLFLEHAEAWTTKMQAKQSRPEQQVETAIVATKSAAAREWKPREALPARMRYNELEDFVWDRFNMTQQQQLRLWHEYVMRRGLKRFERLWELAETVDTFTDFEALLKQEPRH
;
A
#
# COMPACT_ATOMS: atom_id res chain seq x y z
N MET A 1 -10.96 -27.31 -30.14
CA MET A 1 -10.81 -26.03 -30.87
C MET A 1 -11.57 -26.17 -32.18
N HIS A 2 -12.30 -25.17 -32.65
CA HIS A 2 -13.06 -25.26 -33.91
C HIS A 2 -12.32 -24.67 -35.11
N HIS A 3 -11.08 -24.22 -34.93
CA HIS A 3 -10.22 -23.71 -35.99
C HIS A 3 -8.83 -24.33 -35.92
N ALA A 4 -8.11 -24.29 -37.03
CA ALA A 4 -6.73 -24.74 -37.18
C ALA A 4 -6.04 -23.94 -38.29
N ASP A 5 -4.71 -23.99 -38.35
CA ASP A 5 -3.98 -23.58 -39.56
C ASP A 5 -3.93 -24.76 -40.54
N TYR A 6 -4.28 -24.47 -41.79
CA TYR A 6 -4.21 -25.38 -42.93
C TYR A 6 -3.65 -24.60 -44.12
N LEU A 7 -2.50 -25.04 -44.65
CA LEU A 7 -1.83 -24.39 -45.78
C LEU A 7 -1.58 -22.88 -45.59
N GLY A 8 -1.35 -22.45 -44.35
CA GLY A 8 -1.10 -21.03 -44.01
C GLY A 8 -2.35 -20.19 -43.75
N GLU A 9 -3.55 -20.76 -43.87
CA GLU A 9 -4.81 -20.08 -43.60
C GLU A 9 -5.53 -20.66 -42.37
N THR A 10 -6.27 -19.80 -41.67
CA THR A 10 -7.14 -20.23 -40.57
C THR A 10 -8.43 -20.81 -41.13
N VAL A 11 -8.64 -22.10 -40.89
CA VAL A 11 -9.84 -22.81 -41.31
C VAL A 11 -10.70 -23.19 -40.12
N TYR A 12 -12.01 -23.27 -40.31
CA TYR A 12 -12.96 -23.74 -39.30
C TYR A 12 -13.38 -25.18 -39.59
N ILE A 13 -13.58 -25.99 -38.56
CA ILE A 13 -13.72 -27.43 -38.76
C ILE A 13 -14.93 -27.83 -39.62
N GLU A 14 -16.06 -27.14 -39.46
CA GLU A 14 -17.26 -27.39 -40.27
C GLU A 14 -17.07 -26.91 -41.72
N SER A 15 -16.25 -25.87 -41.96
CA SER A 15 -15.95 -25.42 -43.33
C SER A 15 -15.00 -26.33 -44.08
N GLN A 16 -14.40 -27.30 -43.39
CA GLN A 16 -13.52 -28.33 -43.99
C GLN A 16 -14.26 -29.61 -44.34
N LEU A 17 -15.57 -29.69 -44.06
CA LEU A 17 -16.38 -30.82 -44.49
C LEU A 17 -16.75 -30.68 -45.97
N ASP A 18 -16.45 -31.73 -46.72
CA ASP A 18 -16.78 -31.85 -48.14
C ASP A 18 -18.31 -31.99 -48.29
N SER A 19 -18.97 -30.92 -48.74
CA SER A 19 -20.43 -30.85 -48.84
C SER A 19 -21.02 -31.78 -49.91
N ALA A 20 -20.19 -32.29 -50.83
CA ALA A 20 -20.59 -33.26 -51.84
C ALA A 20 -20.63 -34.71 -51.30
N LEU A 21 -20.10 -34.96 -50.09
CA LEU A 21 -20.06 -36.28 -49.49
C LEU A 21 -21.08 -36.41 -48.34
N PRO A 22 -21.59 -37.64 -48.09
CA PRO A 22 -22.31 -37.93 -46.85
C PRO A 22 -21.45 -37.54 -45.64
N ARG A 23 -22.06 -36.90 -44.63
CA ARG A 23 -21.33 -36.31 -43.49
C ARG A 23 -20.37 -37.30 -42.81
N ALA A 24 -20.76 -38.57 -42.66
CA ALA A 24 -19.90 -39.60 -42.07
C ALA A 24 -18.61 -39.84 -42.88
N GLU A 25 -18.70 -39.81 -44.22
CA GLU A 25 -17.53 -39.95 -45.10
C GLU A 25 -16.68 -38.69 -45.12
N ALA A 26 -17.30 -37.51 -45.16
CA ALA A 26 -16.62 -36.22 -45.06
C ALA A 26 -15.80 -36.14 -43.75
N VAL A 27 -16.38 -36.54 -42.62
CA VAL A 27 -15.68 -36.60 -41.32
C VAL A 27 -14.52 -37.60 -41.36
N LYS A 28 -14.71 -38.78 -41.97
CA LYS A 28 -13.63 -39.79 -42.09
C LYS A 28 -12.47 -39.29 -42.94
N LYS A 29 -12.74 -38.60 -44.05
CA LYS A 29 -11.74 -37.96 -44.91
C LYS A 29 -10.99 -36.87 -44.14
N LEU A 30 -11.71 -36.03 -43.41
CA LEU A 30 -11.13 -34.97 -42.57
C LEU A 30 -10.23 -35.53 -41.46
N LYS A 31 -10.66 -36.61 -40.78
CA LYS A 31 -9.83 -37.32 -39.78
C LYS A 31 -8.53 -37.86 -40.39
N LYS A 32 -8.60 -38.50 -41.57
CA LYS A 32 -7.41 -38.99 -42.28
C LYS A 32 -6.45 -37.86 -42.69
N ALA A 33 -6.98 -36.70 -43.10
CA ALA A 33 -6.14 -35.54 -43.40
C ALA A 33 -5.42 -35.05 -42.14
N ALA A 34 -6.12 -34.97 -41.02
CA ALA A 34 -5.54 -34.62 -39.72
C ALA A 34 -4.49 -35.61 -39.24
N GLU A 35 -4.73 -36.92 -39.37
CA GLU A 35 -3.75 -37.98 -39.07
C GLU A 35 -2.49 -37.89 -39.93
N LYS A 36 -2.61 -37.38 -41.16
CA LYS A 36 -1.47 -37.10 -42.06
C LYS A 36 -0.77 -35.77 -41.79
N GLY A 37 -1.17 -35.05 -40.74
CA GLY A 37 -0.55 -33.78 -40.34
C GLY A 37 -0.99 -32.56 -41.15
N ALA A 38 -2.15 -32.61 -41.81
CA ALA A 38 -2.65 -31.48 -42.60
C ALA A 38 -2.94 -30.23 -41.75
N TYR A 39 -3.34 -30.41 -40.49
CA TYR A 39 -3.77 -29.33 -39.60
C TYR A 39 -2.76 -29.11 -38.49
N SER A 40 -2.48 -27.85 -38.19
CA SER A 40 -1.62 -27.45 -37.08
C SER A 40 -2.29 -26.42 -36.19
N CYS A 41 -1.91 -26.40 -34.91
CA CYS A 41 -2.42 -25.42 -33.97
C CYS A 41 -1.76 -24.07 -34.23
N ARG A 42 -2.55 -23.01 -34.44
CA ARG A 42 -2.04 -21.63 -34.55
C ARG A 42 -1.11 -21.23 -33.41
N ASN A 43 -1.39 -21.74 -32.21
CA ASN A 43 -0.74 -21.30 -30.99
C ASN A 43 0.60 -21.98 -30.76
N CYS A 44 0.69 -23.30 -30.91
CA CYS A 44 1.91 -24.06 -30.61
C CYS A 44 2.53 -24.74 -31.85
N ARG A 45 1.92 -24.56 -33.03
CA ARG A 45 2.29 -25.19 -34.32
C ARG A 45 2.34 -26.72 -34.33
N ARG A 46 1.94 -27.38 -33.24
CA ARG A 46 1.84 -28.85 -33.17
C ARG A 46 0.67 -29.33 -34.01
N LEU A 47 0.79 -30.55 -34.51
CA LEU A 47 -0.22 -31.18 -35.35
C LEU A 47 -1.52 -31.41 -34.56
N LEU A 48 -2.65 -31.18 -35.22
CA LEU A 48 -3.98 -31.36 -34.65
C LEU A 48 -4.65 -32.58 -35.27
N LEU A 49 -5.28 -33.37 -34.42
CA LEU A 49 -6.21 -34.44 -34.78
C LEU A 49 -7.65 -33.92 -34.82
N VAL A 50 -8.50 -34.63 -35.54
CA VAL A 50 -9.95 -34.35 -35.56
C VAL A 50 -10.66 -35.38 -34.70
N ARG A 51 -11.41 -34.90 -33.71
CA ARG A 51 -12.23 -35.72 -32.81
C ARG A 51 -13.69 -35.42 -33.00
N ASP A 52 -14.50 -36.43 -32.67
CA ASP A 52 -15.95 -36.37 -32.67
C ASP A 52 -16.41 -36.77 -31.27
N GLY A 53 -17.22 -35.93 -30.63
CA GLY A 53 -17.67 -36.13 -29.26
C GLY A 53 -18.97 -35.41 -28.97
N GLN A 54 -19.37 -35.34 -27.70
CA GLN A 54 -20.66 -34.74 -27.30
C GLN A 54 -20.84 -33.27 -27.72
N ARG A 55 -19.75 -32.54 -27.99
CA ARG A 55 -19.77 -31.15 -28.47
C ARG A 55 -19.63 -31.02 -29.99
N GLY A 56 -19.87 -32.11 -30.72
CA GLY A 56 -19.67 -32.19 -32.17
C GLY A 56 -18.21 -32.41 -32.57
N LEU A 57 -17.89 -32.02 -33.80
CA LEU A 57 -16.56 -32.17 -34.39
C LEU A 57 -15.62 -31.05 -33.92
N TYR A 58 -14.39 -31.40 -33.52
CA TYR A 58 -13.38 -30.39 -33.15
C TYR A 58 -11.94 -30.85 -33.40
N PHE A 59 -11.05 -29.88 -33.60
CA PHE A 59 -9.61 -30.10 -33.60
C PHE A 59 -9.11 -30.26 -32.17
N ALA A 60 -8.22 -31.23 -31.97
CA ALA A 60 -7.64 -31.59 -30.69
C ALA A 60 -6.16 -31.95 -30.86
N HIS A 61 -5.36 -31.64 -29.85
CA HIS A 61 -4.01 -32.17 -29.75
C HIS A 61 -4.04 -33.69 -29.48
N ASN A 62 -2.88 -34.34 -29.60
CA ASN A 62 -2.72 -35.72 -29.17
C ASN A 62 -3.14 -35.90 -27.70
N LYS A 63 -3.53 -37.12 -27.30
CA LYS A 63 -4.04 -37.39 -25.93
C LYS A 63 -3.10 -36.93 -24.81
N ASN A 64 -1.79 -36.83 -25.09
CA ASN A 64 -0.77 -36.44 -24.12
C ASN A 64 -0.19 -35.04 -24.38
N GLU A 65 -0.72 -34.32 -25.37
CA GLU A 65 -0.27 -32.99 -25.73
C GLU A 65 -1.35 -31.98 -25.35
N THR A 66 -1.02 -31.05 -24.47
CA THR A 66 -1.84 -29.88 -24.19
C THR A 66 -1.18 -28.66 -24.81
N CYS A 67 -1.99 -27.78 -25.42
CA CYS A 67 -1.49 -26.49 -25.86
C CYS A 67 -1.18 -25.65 -24.63
N GLU A 68 0.10 -25.58 -24.30
CA GLU A 68 0.69 -24.80 -23.21
C GLU A 68 0.20 -23.35 -23.25
N LEU A 69 0.20 -22.72 -24.43
CA LEU A 69 -0.30 -21.36 -24.59
C LEU A 69 -1.80 -21.23 -24.26
N GLN A 70 -2.61 -22.21 -24.68
CA GLN A 70 -4.04 -22.20 -24.37
C GLN A 70 -4.29 -22.42 -22.87
N GLN A 71 -3.52 -23.30 -22.23
CA GLN A 71 -3.62 -23.53 -20.78
C GLN A 71 -3.23 -22.27 -20.01
N SER A 72 -2.10 -21.66 -20.37
CA SER A 72 -1.63 -20.41 -19.80
C SER A 72 -2.67 -19.30 -19.96
N ARG A 73 -3.29 -19.17 -21.15
CA ARG A 73 -4.37 -18.21 -21.37
C ARG A 73 -5.59 -18.47 -20.48
N ILE A 74 -6.02 -19.73 -20.32
CA ILE A 74 -7.13 -20.09 -19.43
C ILE A 74 -6.80 -19.77 -17.97
N THR A 75 -5.57 -20.05 -17.52
CA THR A 75 -5.11 -19.69 -16.18
C THR A 75 -5.15 -18.19 -15.98
N TYR A 76 -4.64 -17.43 -16.95
CA TYR A 76 -4.64 -15.98 -16.93
C TYR A 76 -6.07 -15.40 -16.90
N ASP A 77 -6.96 -15.85 -17.80
CA ASP A 77 -8.34 -15.35 -17.86
C ASP A 77 -9.10 -15.62 -16.54
N ARG A 78 -8.84 -16.75 -15.88
CA ARG A 78 -9.39 -17.04 -14.54
C ARG A 78 -8.85 -16.10 -13.48
N GLN A 79 -7.56 -15.79 -13.53
CA GLN A 79 -6.91 -14.89 -12.59
C GLN A 79 -7.46 -13.46 -12.70
N THR A 80 -7.69 -12.99 -13.93
CA THR A 80 -8.15 -11.62 -14.20
C THR A 80 -9.67 -11.49 -14.28
N ALA A 81 -10.44 -12.56 -14.03
CA ALA A 81 -11.90 -12.55 -14.17
C ALA A 81 -12.61 -11.54 -13.24
N ARG A 82 -11.97 -11.14 -12.12
CA ARG A 82 -12.50 -10.12 -11.20
C ARG A 82 -12.20 -8.68 -11.61
N GLU A 83 -11.23 -8.50 -12.50
CA GLU A 83 -10.76 -7.20 -12.90
C GLU A 83 -11.83 -6.46 -13.72
N SER A 84 -11.79 -5.14 -13.70
CA SER A 84 -12.71 -4.29 -14.44
C SER A 84 -12.41 -4.35 -15.95
N LYS A 85 -13.32 -3.84 -16.77
CA LYS A 85 -13.07 -3.69 -18.21
C LYS A 85 -11.87 -2.78 -18.51
N LYS A 86 -11.53 -1.86 -17.60
CA LYS A 86 -10.35 -0.99 -17.73
C LYS A 86 -9.05 -1.78 -17.70
N HIS A 87 -9.00 -2.91 -16.99
CA HIS A 87 -7.79 -3.71 -16.84
C HIS A 87 -7.18 -4.12 -18.19
N SER A 88 -7.99 -4.65 -19.11
CA SER A 88 -7.48 -5.01 -20.44
C SER A 88 -7.00 -3.79 -21.22
N VAL A 89 -7.69 -2.65 -21.11
CA VAL A 89 -7.29 -1.41 -21.78
C VAL A 89 -5.94 -0.91 -21.26
N ILE A 90 -5.78 -0.85 -19.94
CA ILE A 90 -4.52 -0.45 -19.29
C ILE A 90 -3.40 -1.42 -19.69
N ARG A 91 -3.64 -2.73 -19.66
CA ARG A 91 -2.65 -3.74 -20.05
C ARG A 91 -2.16 -3.57 -21.47
N GLU A 92 -3.07 -3.44 -22.43
CA GLU A 92 -2.70 -3.25 -23.84
C GLU A 92 -1.90 -1.96 -24.02
N PHE A 93 -2.31 -0.87 -23.37
CA PHE A 93 -1.61 0.40 -23.49
C PHE A 93 -0.20 0.38 -22.89
N VAL A 94 -0.04 -0.21 -21.69
CA VAL A 94 1.27 -0.45 -21.06
C VAL A 94 2.13 -1.33 -21.95
N HIS A 95 1.56 -2.40 -22.52
CA HIS A 95 2.26 -3.28 -23.45
C HIS A 95 2.74 -2.55 -24.70
N ASP A 96 1.89 -1.72 -25.32
CA ASP A 96 2.21 -1.00 -26.55
C ASP A 96 3.34 0.03 -26.34
N VAL A 97 3.31 0.77 -25.23
CA VAL A 97 4.38 1.72 -24.87
C VAL A 97 5.70 0.99 -24.66
N LEU A 98 5.69 -0.10 -23.88
CA LEU A 98 6.88 -0.92 -23.65
C LEU A 98 7.38 -1.60 -24.93
N LYS A 99 6.47 -2.02 -25.83
CA LYS A 99 6.82 -2.51 -27.16
C LYS A 99 7.46 -1.43 -28.03
N GLY A 100 7.06 -0.17 -27.87
CA GLY A 100 7.77 0.98 -28.43
C GLY A 100 9.21 1.04 -27.95
N GLN A 101 9.44 0.88 -26.63
CA GLN A 101 10.79 0.85 -26.04
C GLN A 101 11.62 -0.35 -26.55
N GLU A 102 11.02 -1.54 -26.72
CA GLU A 102 11.71 -2.72 -27.28
C GLU A 102 12.25 -2.46 -28.70
N LYS A 103 11.54 -1.68 -29.53
CA LYS A 103 12.03 -1.32 -30.88
C LYS A 103 13.28 -0.45 -30.84
N LEU A 104 13.43 0.35 -29.80
CA LEU A 104 14.58 1.24 -29.60
C LEU A 104 15.75 0.52 -28.92
N ARG A 105 15.49 -0.61 -28.25
CA ARG A 105 16.46 -1.34 -27.41
C ARG A 105 16.43 -2.84 -27.72
N PRO A 106 17.38 -3.34 -28.53
CA PRO A 106 17.40 -4.74 -28.96
C PRO A 106 17.40 -5.78 -27.82
N ASP A 107 18.04 -5.43 -26.69
CA ASP A 107 18.18 -6.28 -25.50
C ASP A 107 16.92 -6.31 -24.61
N LEU A 108 15.95 -5.45 -24.89
CA LEU A 108 14.68 -5.40 -24.17
C LEU A 108 13.67 -6.30 -24.88
N LYS A 109 13.00 -7.18 -24.13
CA LYS A 109 11.91 -8.02 -24.63
C LYS A 109 10.68 -7.83 -23.76
N VAL A 110 9.57 -7.51 -24.40
CA VAL A 110 8.29 -7.28 -23.72
C VAL A 110 7.29 -8.29 -24.27
N GLU A 111 6.61 -9.03 -23.41
CA GLU A 111 5.63 -10.02 -23.84
C GLU A 111 4.44 -10.03 -22.89
N MET A 112 3.26 -10.40 -23.39
CA MET A 112 2.14 -10.75 -22.53
C MET A 112 2.53 -11.93 -21.63
N GLY A 113 2.24 -11.86 -20.33
CA GLY A 113 2.76 -12.85 -19.38
C GLY A 113 2.28 -14.28 -19.67
N TYR A 114 1.03 -14.44 -20.13
CA TYR A 114 0.52 -15.75 -20.53
C TYR A 114 1.22 -16.33 -21.78
N ILE A 115 1.80 -15.48 -22.64
CA ILE A 115 2.60 -15.92 -23.80
C ILE A 115 4.01 -16.27 -23.31
N ALA A 116 4.65 -15.33 -22.62
CA ALA A 116 6.03 -15.43 -22.15
C ALA A 116 6.29 -16.66 -21.29
N LYS A 117 5.27 -17.11 -20.54
CA LYS A 117 5.33 -18.20 -19.56
C LYS A 117 4.52 -19.44 -19.94
N ALA A 118 4.08 -19.52 -21.21
CA ALA A 118 3.23 -20.61 -21.68
C ALA A 118 3.82 -22.00 -21.41
N GLY A 119 5.11 -22.20 -21.70
CA GLY A 119 5.79 -23.49 -21.54
C GLY A 119 6.10 -23.87 -20.09
N GLU A 120 5.99 -22.93 -19.16
CA GLU A 120 6.42 -23.12 -17.77
C GLU A 120 5.29 -23.57 -16.83
N ARG A 121 4.04 -23.57 -17.31
CA ARG A 121 2.84 -24.01 -16.56
C ARG A 121 2.68 -23.33 -15.20
N TRP A 122 2.98 -22.04 -15.14
CA TRP A 122 2.92 -21.27 -13.91
C TRP A 122 1.52 -21.24 -13.29
N ALA A 123 1.48 -21.31 -11.96
CA ALA A 123 0.25 -21.20 -11.18
C ALA A 123 -0.29 -19.75 -11.17
N HIS A 124 0.60 -18.78 -11.25
CA HIS A 124 0.31 -17.36 -11.31
C HIS A 124 1.03 -16.74 -12.49
N LEU A 125 0.34 -15.91 -13.26
CA LEU A 125 0.89 -15.29 -14.46
C LEU A 125 0.86 -13.76 -14.28
N PRO A 126 1.94 -13.04 -14.59
CA PRO A 126 1.87 -11.59 -14.63
C PRO A 126 1.05 -11.13 -15.84
N ASP A 127 0.65 -9.86 -15.86
CA ASP A 127 0.01 -9.29 -17.04
C ASP A 127 1.01 -9.15 -18.18
N LEU A 128 2.19 -8.64 -17.87
CA LEU A 128 3.30 -8.50 -18.80
C LEU A 128 4.60 -9.03 -18.17
N VAL A 129 5.48 -9.50 -19.02
CA VAL A 129 6.86 -9.86 -18.69
C VAL A 129 7.77 -8.92 -19.46
N VAL A 130 8.67 -8.27 -18.74
CA VAL A 130 9.74 -7.44 -19.31
C VAL A 130 11.07 -8.12 -18.99
N ARG A 131 11.84 -8.46 -20.03
CA ARG A 131 13.19 -9.03 -19.89
C ARG A 131 14.20 -8.03 -20.42
N TYR A 132 15.24 -7.79 -19.63
CA TYR A 132 16.37 -6.99 -20.03
C TYR A 132 17.65 -7.67 -19.54
N ARG A 133 18.43 -8.20 -20.48
CA ARG A 133 19.61 -9.04 -20.18
C ARG A 133 19.21 -10.21 -19.27
N ASP A 134 19.87 -10.38 -18.13
CA ASP A 134 19.62 -11.47 -17.17
C ASP A 134 18.51 -11.15 -16.15
N ARG A 135 17.83 -10.00 -16.28
CA ARG A 135 16.77 -9.58 -15.37
C ARG A 135 15.40 -9.75 -16.01
N GLU A 136 14.46 -10.26 -15.22
CA GLU A 136 13.07 -10.44 -15.61
C GLU A 136 12.14 -9.74 -14.61
N MET A 137 11.21 -8.95 -15.12
CA MET A 137 10.25 -8.18 -14.34
C MET A 137 8.82 -8.61 -14.69
N ALA A 138 8.04 -8.92 -13.67
CA ALA A 138 6.60 -9.13 -13.71
C ALA A 138 5.88 -7.80 -13.51
N ILE A 139 5.09 -7.37 -14.49
CA ILE A 139 4.17 -6.25 -14.34
C ILE A 139 2.76 -6.82 -14.14
N SER A 140 2.08 -6.39 -13.08
CA SER A 140 0.69 -6.74 -12.82
C SER A 140 -0.18 -5.50 -12.60
N ILE A 141 -1.41 -5.53 -13.10
CA ILE A 141 -2.38 -4.44 -12.97
C ILE A 141 -3.52 -4.90 -12.06
N LEU A 142 -3.91 -4.02 -11.14
CA LEU A 142 -4.95 -4.28 -10.17
C LEU A 142 -6.07 -3.25 -10.32
N THR A 143 -7.28 -3.72 -10.51
CA THR A 143 -8.50 -2.89 -10.62
C THR A 143 -9.58 -3.43 -9.68
N ASN A 144 -10.66 -2.67 -9.43
CA ASN A 144 -11.73 -3.08 -8.51
C ASN A 144 -11.21 -3.54 -7.14
N VAL A 145 -10.32 -2.77 -6.52
CA VAL A 145 -9.95 -2.99 -5.12
C VAL A 145 -11.09 -2.43 -4.28
N ASP A 146 -11.71 -3.22 -3.40
CA ASP A 146 -12.84 -2.76 -2.59
C ASP A 146 -12.81 -3.34 -1.17
N ARG A 147 -13.37 -2.58 -0.20
CA ARG A 147 -13.43 -2.95 1.22
C ARG A 147 -14.06 -4.32 1.50
N ARG A 148 -15.02 -4.78 0.67
CA ARG A 148 -15.78 -6.01 0.92
C ARG A 148 -15.02 -7.26 0.47
N ARG A 149 -14.05 -7.11 -0.44
CA ARG A 149 -13.32 -8.22 -1.08
C ARG A 149 -11.84 -8.31 -0.67
N ASP A 150 -11.32 -7.30 0.03
CA ASP A 150 -9.89 -7.13 0.27
C ASP A 150 -9.24 -8.33 0.99
N ARG A 151 -9.83 -8.89 2.05
CA ARG A 151 -9.12 -9.94 2.84
C ARG A 151 -8.75 -11.21 2.06
N ARG A 152 -9.62 -11.70 1.17
CA ARG A 152 -9.30 -12.88 0.31
C ARG A 152 -8.40 -12.48 -0.86
N LEU A 153 -8.59 -11.27 -1.37
CA LEU A 153 -7.80 -10.70 -2.44
C LEU A 153 -6.35 -10.54 -2.00
N VAL A 154 -6.10 -9.93 -0.84
CA VAL A 154 -4.78 -9.74 -0.25
C VAL A 154 -4.02 -11.06 -0.13
N GLN A 155 -4.63 -12.11 0.40
CA GLN A 155 -3.96 -13.42 0.48
C GLN A 155 -3.57 -13.96 -0.89
N THR A 156 -4.38 -13.71 -1.91
CA THR A 156 -4.10 -14.12 -3.30
C THR A 156 -2.97 -13.27 -3.88
N LEU A 157 -2.97 -11.96 -3.64
CA LEU A 157 -1.93 -11.04 -4.09
C LEU A 157 -0.59 -11.33 -3.42
N LYS A 158 -0.58 -11.59 -2.11
CA LYS A 158 0.62 -12.04 -1.37
C LYS A 158 1.20 -13.31 -1.97
N LYS A 159 0.36 -14.30 -2.28
CA LYS A 159 0.80 -15.55 -2.93
C LYS A 159 1.37 -15.29 -4.33
N ARG A 160 0.75 -14.41 -5.12
CA ARG A 160 1.26 -14.02 -6.44
C ARG A 160 2.60 -13.31 -6.34
N GLN A 161 2.71 -12.32 -5.46
CA GLN A 161 3.94 -11.57 -5.20
C GLN A 161 5.07 -12.50 -4.77
N GLN A 162 4.79 -13.40 -3.82
CA GLN A 162 5.78 -14.37 -3.36
C GLN A 162 6.17 -15.33 -4.49
N PHE A 163 5.20 -15.84 -5.25
CA PHE A 163 5.46 -16.72 -6.38
C PHE A 163 6.40 -16.07 -7.41
N PHE A 164 6.17 -14.82 -7.80
CA PHE A 164 7.05 -14.12 -8.74
C PHE A 164 8.46 -13.93 -8.17
N LYS A 165 8.58 -13.57 -6.89
CA LYS A 165 9.89 -13.50 -6.21
C LYS A 165 10.60 -14.85 -6.17
N ASP A 166 9.88 -15.93 -5.90
CA ASP A 166 10.42 -17.29 -5.87
C ASP A 166 10.89 -17.75 -7.26
N GLN A 167 10.28 -17.21 -8.33
CA GLN A 167 10.74 -17.41 -9.71
C GLN A 167 11.88 -16.45 -10.11
N GLY A 168 12.39 -15.64 -9.18
CA GLY A 168 13.49 -14.70 -9.43
C GLY A 168 13.09 -13.43 -10.19
N MET A 169 11.79 -13.11 -10.26
CA MET A 169 11.32 -11.91 -10.94
C MET A 169 11.23 -10.71 -9.99
N GLU A 170 11.63 -9.54 -10.48
CA GLU A 170 11.21 -8.28 -9.90
C GLU A 170 9.73 -8.07 -10.18
N THR A 171 8.98 -7.49 -9.24
CA THR A 171 7.54 -7.30 -9.43
C THR A 171 7.16 -5.85 -9.28
N LEU A 172 6.43 -5.34 -10.28
CA LEU A 172 5.84 -4.01 -10.30
C LEU A 172 4.32 -4.14 -10.37
N TRP A 173 3.63 -3.42 -9.49
CA TRP A 173 2.17 -3.36 -9.46
C TRP A 173 1.67 -1.97 -9.82
N PHE A 174 0.65 -1.96 -10.68
CA PHE A 174 -0.12 -0.77 -11.04
C PHE A 174 -1.53 -0.90 -10.49
N ILE A 175 -2.04 0.14 -9.84
CA ILE A 175 -3.35 0.13 -9.17
C ILE A 175 -4.26 1.18 -9.81
N ASP A 176 -5.51 0.84 -10.10
CA ASP A 176 -6.50 1.81 -10.61
C ASP A 176 -6.80 2.89 -9.54
N GLU A 177 -6.84 4.17 -9.92
CA GLU A 177 -6.90 5.35 -9.03
C GLU A 177 -8.10 5.37 -8.06
N GLY A 178 -9.18 4.65 -8.36
CA GLY A 178 -10.48 4.78 -7.68
C GLY A 178 -10.49 4.62 -6.15
N GLU A 179 -9.35 4.27 -5.56
CA GLU A 179 -9.17 3.95 -4.15
C GLU A 179 -8.24 4.92 -3.38
N GLN A 180 -7.70 5.95 -4.02
CA GLN A 180 -6.73 6.84 -3.38
C GLN A 180 -7.35 7.69 -2.26
N SER A 181 -6.77 7.66 -1.05
CA SER A 181 -7.20 8.46 0.10
C SER A 181 -6.00 9.14 0.78
N ILE A 182 -5.75 10.40 0.42
CA ILE A 182 -4.67 11.22 0.99
C ILE A 182 -5.28 12.40 1.75
N ASP A 183 -4.79 12.59 2.97
CA ASP A 183 -4.98 13.79 3.77
C ASP A 183 -3.65 14.58 3.76
N PRO A 184 -3.50 15.53 2.82
CA PRO A 184 -2.25 16.27 2.64
C PRO A 184 -1.97 17.22 3.82
N GLU A 185 -3.00 17.69 4.52
CA GLU A 185 -2.85 18.60 5.66
C GLU A 185 -2.15 17.90 6.83
N ASN A 186 -2.53 16.65 7.09
CA ASN A 186 -1.92 15.83 8.15
C ASN A 186 -0.80 14.91 7.63
N ARG A 187 -0.49 14.96 6.33
CA ARG A 187 0.44 14.06 5.65
C ARG A 187 0.15 12.59 5.92
N VAL A 188 -1.12 12.23 5.92
CA VAL A 188 -1.57 10.84 6.10
C VAL A 188 -2.04 10.31 4.75
N ILE A 189 -1.60 9.10 4.39
CA ILE A 189 -2.25 8.30 3.35
C ILE A 189 -2.93 7.10 4.00
N TYR A 190 -4.22 6.94 3.72
CA TYR A 190 -4.97 5.74 4.10
C TYR A 190 -4.92 4.76 2.95
N LEU A 191 -4.56 3.52 3.28
CA LEU A 191 -4.32 2.47 2.32
C LEU A 191 -5.27 1.30 2.54
N TRP A 192 -5.48 0.51 1.49
CA TRP A 192 -5.89 -0.88 1.63
C TRP A 192 -4.71 -1.75 2.08
N GLU A 193 -4.99 -2.91 2.70
CA GLU A 193 -3.93 -3.87 3.04
C GLU A 193 -3.15 -4.26 1.77
N SER A 194 -3.90 -4.46 0.68
CA SER A 194 -3.33 -4.80 -0.63
C SER A 194 -2.40 -3.72 -1.18
N GLU A 195 -2.72 -2.44 -1.05
CA GLU A 195 -1.82 -1.37 -1.52
C GLU A 195 -0.51 -1.36 -0.75
N LEU A 196 -0.57 -1.48 0.58
CA LEU A 196 0.63 -1.51 1.40
C LEU A 196 1.53 -2.69 1.05
N ASP A 197 0.96 -3.89 0.84
CA ASP A 197 1.71 -5.10 0.49
C ASP A 197 2.26 -5.10 -0.94
N LEU A 198 1.62 -4.38 -1.85
CA LEU A 198 2.02 -4.25 -3.26
C LEU A 198 2.96 -3.08 -3.52
N SER A 199 3.20 -2.24 -2.50
CA SER A 199 4.16 -1.15 -2.59
C SER A 199 5.56 -1.65 -2.94
N SER A 200 6.26 -0.88 -3.77
CA SER A 200 7.56 -1.24 -4.32
C SER A 200 8.67 -0.43 -3.68
N LYS A 201 9.90 -0.96 -3.73
CA LYS A 201 11.13 -0.25 -3.37
C LYS A 201 11.94 -0.03 -4.63
N THR A 202 12.30 1.21 -4.89
CA THR A 202 13.04 1.67 -6.06
C THR A 202 14.25 2.50 -5.65
N ASP A 203 15.17 2.75 -6.58
CA ASP A 203 16.35 3.59 -6.35
C ASP A 203 15.96 5.01 -5.90
N GLN A 204 14.80 5.50 -6.34
CA GLN A 204 14.27 6.79 -5.90
C GLN A 204 13.82 6.76 -4.44
N ASP A 205 13.25 5.64 -3.97
CA ASP A 205 12.89 5.47 -2.56
C ASP A 205 14.14 5.45 -1.68
N GLN A 206 15.23 4.85 -2.14
CA GLN A 206 16.51 4.88 -1.43
C GLN A 206 17.05 6.30 -1.30
N GLN A 207 16.96 7.13 -2.35
CA GLN A 207 17.34 8.53 -2.26
C GLN A 207 16.44 9.34 -1.30
N TRP A 208 15.18 8.95 -1.15
CA TRP A 208 14.30 9.53 -0.13
C TRP A 208 14.75 9.12 1.27
N ASP A 209 15.09 7.85 1.50
CA ASP A 209 15.64 7.40 2.79
C ASP A 209 16.91 8.16 3.16
N GLU A 210 17.85 8.31 2.22
CA GLU A 210 19.09 9.07 2.43
C GLU A 210 18.82 10.53 2.83
N LEU A 211 17.83 11.17 2.19
CA LEU A 211 17.40 12.52 2.56
C LEU A 211 16.81 12.56 3.98
N LEU A 212 15.96 11.59 4.32
CA LEU A 212 15.30 11.53 5.64
C LEU A 212 16.31 11.26 6.75
N GLU A 213 17.28 10.37 6.52
CA GLU A 213 18.40 10.12 7.42
C GLU A 213 19.27 11.36 7.60
N TYR A 214 19.58 12.07 6.50
CA TYR A 214 20.32 13.34 6.57
C TYR A 214 19.60 14.39 7.41
N LEU A 215 18.27 14.51 7.27
CA LEU A 215 17.47 15.51 7.98
C LEU A 215 17.26 15.19 9.46
N SER A 216 17.05 13.92 9.79
CA SER A 216 16.71 13.50 11.16
C SER A 216 17.91 13.05 12.00
N GLY A 217 19.04 12.78 11.36
CA GLY A 217 20.12 11.98 11.94
C GLY A 217 19.81 10.48 11.80
N VAL A 218 20.86 9.66 11.74
CA VAL A 218 20.75 8.19 11.54
C VAL A 218 19.73 7.58 12.52
N ASP A 219 18.75 6.86 11.98
CA ASP A 219 17.69 6.13 12.69
C ASP A 219 16.70 6.95 13.56
N ASN A 220 16.46 8.23 13.26
CA ASN A 220 15.58 9.09 14.07
C ASN A 220 14.28 9.52 13.36
N ALA A 221 13.50 8.56 12.88
CA ALA A 221 12.20 8.81 12.23
C ALA A 221 11.22 9.65 13.09
N GLU A 222 11.32 9.56 14.44
CA GLU A 222 10.54 10.39 15.37
C GLU A 222 10.73 11.90 15.10
N THR A 223 11.94 12.32 14.71
CA THR A 223 12.19 13.73 14.41
C THR A 223 11.44 14.18 13.17
N ILE A 224 11.38 13.35 12.12
CA ILE A 224 10.57 13.64 10.92
C ILE A 224 9.10 13.80 11.33
N PHE A 225 8.52 12.81 12.00
CA PHE A 225 7.11 12.82 12.37
C PHE A 225 6.76 14.01 13.28
N ARG A 226 7.60 14.29 14.28
CA ARG A 226 7.41 15.43 15.18
C ARG A 226 7.44 16.77 14.44
N MET A 227 8.34 16.96 13.49
CA MET A 227 8.39 18.21 12.72
C MET A 227 7.11 18.42 11.92
N PHE A 228 6.52 17.36 11.38
CA PHE A 228 5.27 17.43 10.62
C PHE A 228 3.99 17.25 11.45
N GLY A 229 4.11 17.12 12.78
CA GLY A 229 2.95 16.89 13.65
C GLY A 229 2.25 15.54 13.43
N TYR A 230 2.91 14.61 12.75
CA TYR A 230 2.38 13.28 12.47
C TYR A 230 2.41 12.42 13.74
N ARG A 231 1.31 11.72 14.01
CA ARG A 231 1.18 10.78 15.12
C ARG A 231 1.20 9.37 14.57
N HIS A 232 2.36 8.72 14.67
CA HIS A 232 2.47 7.30 14.29
C HIS A 232 1.69 6.42 15.26
N ALA A 233 1.24 5.26 14.79
CA ALA A 233 0.36 4.36 15.54
C ALA A 233 1.09 3.52 16.59
N GLY A 234 2.41 3.37 16.46
CA GLY A 234 3.25 2.51 17.29
C GLY A 234 3.72 3.17 18.59
N GLU A 235 4.28 2.37 19.50
CA GLU A 235 5.04 2.89 20.64
C GLU A 235 6.37 3.52 20.18
N PHE A 236 6.93 3.00 19.08
CA PHE A 236 8.16 3.46 18.45
C PHE A 236 7.87 3.89 17.02
N PRO A 237 8.57 4.92 16.51
CA PRO A 237 8.42 5.34 15.13
C PRO A 237 8.80 4.20 14.18
N PRO A 238 8.07 3.99 13.07
CA PRO A 238 8.47 3.04 12.04
C PRO A 238 9.86 3.38 11.46
N PRO A 239 10.58 2.39 10.92
CA PRO A 239 11.86 2.62 10.26
C PRO A 239 11.69 3.54 9.05
N LEU A 240 12.77 4.25 8.70
CA LEU A 240 12.87 5.01 7.44
C LEU A 240 12.98 4.03 6.26
N ASP A 241 11.84 3.47 5.87
CA ASP A 241 11.72 2.56 4.72
C ASP A 241 10.70 3.14 3.74
N THR A 242 11.13 4.12 2.96
CA THR A 242 10.29 4.76 1.94
C THR A 242 9.81 3.72 0.94
N ARG A 243 8.52 3.77 0.60
CA ARG A 243 7.88 2.91 -0.38
C ARG A 243 7.13 3.74 -1.40
N SER A 244 6.94 3.13 -2.56
CA SER A 244 6.21 3.71 -3.68
C SER A 244 4.95 2.96 -4.02
N LEU A 245 3.92 3.73 -4.31
CA LEU A 245 2.69 3.28 -4.96
C LEU A 245 2.54 3.94 -6.32
N TYR A 246 2.11 3.14 -7.29
CA TYR A 246 1.92 3.54 -8.67
C TYR A 246 0.46 3.37 -9.06
N TYR A 247 -0.25 4.49 -9.20
CA TYR A 247 -1.62 4.46 -9.71
C TYR A 247 -1.66 4.71 -11.21
N VAL A 248 -2.64 4.10 -11.86
CA VAL A 248 -2.92 4.32 -13.27
C VAL A 248 -4.26 4.99 -13.43
N HIS A 249 -4.25 6.09 -14.18
CA HIS A 249 -5.40 6.89 -14.52
C HIS A 249 -5.76 6.61 -15.97
N SER A 250 -6.97 6.12 -16.22
CA SER A 250 -7.54 6.06 -17.57
C SER A 250 -8.53 7.20 -17.71
N THR A 251 -8.16 8.22 -18.46
CA THR A 251 -8.98 9.43 -18.72
C THR A 251 -9.27 9.56 -20.21
N ASP A 252 -10.14 10.49 -20.59
CA ASP A 252 -10.43 10.77 -22.00
C ASP A 252 -9.21 11.34 -22.76
N GLU A 253 -8.27 11.97 -22.03
CA GLU A 253 -7.04 12.53 -22.58
C GLU A 253 -5.92 11.49 -22.76
N GLY A 254 -6.10 10.29 -22.21
CA GLY A 254 -5.14 9.20 -22.28
C GLY A 254 -4.90 8.53 -20.92
N ILE A 255 -3.79 7.78 -20.85
CA ILE A 255 -3.38 7.07 -19.64
C ILE A 255 -2.20 7.79 -18.98
N PHE A 256 -2.36 8.09 -17.69
CA PHE A 256 -1.36 8.74 -16.85
C PHE A 256 -1.01 7.85 -15.66
N PHE A 257 0.15 8.10 -15.05
CA PHE A 257 0.59 7.46 -13.82
C PHE A 257 0.72 8.49 -12.72
N SER A 258 0.29 8.18 -11.51
CA SER A 258 0.73 8.91 -10.32
C SER A 258 1.69 8.09 -9.48
N VAL A 259 2.61 8.79 -8.84
CA VAL A 259 3.59 8.21 -7.91
C VAL A 259 3.37 8.84 -6.55
N HIS A 260 3.23 7.99 -5.54
CA HIS A 260 3.13 8.40 -4.16
C HIS A 260 4.27 7.78 -3.36
N ARG A 261 5.04 8.65 -2.70
CA ARG A 261 6.15 8.28 -1.82
C ARG A 261 5.67 8.36 -0.37
N PHE A 262 5.87 7.30 0.41
CA PHE A 262 5.39 7.27 1.78
C PHE A 262 6.25 6.39 2.69
N LEU A 263 6.15 6.62 4.00
CA LEU A 263 6.70 5.74 5.04
C LEU A 263 5.57 4.89 5.63
N PRO A 264 5.61 3.56 5.51
CA PRO A 264 4.67 2.66 6.17
C PRO A 264 4.62 2.88 7.69
N ASP A 265 3.42 3.05 8.26
CA ASP A 265 3.23 3.17 9.71
C ASP A 265 2.39 2.01 10.25
N GLN A 266 1.08 2.05 10.06
CA GLN A 266 0.17 1.04 10.63
C GLN A 266 -0.12 -0.08 9.63
N ARG A 267 0.29 -1.31 10.00
CA ARG A 267 0.01 -2.54 9.22
C ARG A 267 -1.28 -3.26 9.64
N GLN A 268 -2.19 -2.56 10.31
CA GLN A 268 -3.50 -3.07 10.74
C GLN A 268 -4.55 -1.98 10.52
N MET A 269 -5.82 -2.34 10.38
CA MET A 269 -6.89 -1.36 10.12
C MET A 269 -7.01 -0.31 11.25
N PRO A 270 -7.09 1.00 10.93
CA PRO A 270 -6.91 1.59 9.59
C PRO A 270 -5.44 1.50 9.12
N PHE A 271 -5.22 0.99 7.90
CA PHE A 271 -3.87 0.97 7.34
C PHE A 271 -3.51 2.41 6.96
N GLN A 272 -2.44 2.92 7.56
CA GLN A 272 -2.00 4.30 7.38
C GLN A 272 -0.49 4.36 7.16
N ALA A 273 -0.08 5.40 6.45
CA ALA A 273 1.31 5.73 6.23
C ALA A 273 1.50 7.25 6.23
N PHE A 274 2.75 7.67 6.42
CA PHE A 274 3.14 9.07 6.34
C PHE A 274 3.47 9.44 4.90
N ALA A 275 2.74 10.40 4.33
CA ALA A 275 2.93 10.87 2.97
C ALA A 275 4.15 11.83 2.87
N LEU A 276 5.14 11.43 2.09
CA LEU A 276 6.32 12.28 1.81
C LEU A 276 5.97 13.37 0.79
N ASN A 277 5.14 13.03 -0.19
CA ASN A 277 4.61 13.96 -1.17
C ASN A 277 3.08 13.84 -1.33
N ASP A 278 2.49 14.83 -1.99
CA ASP A 278 1.07 14.83 -2.37
C ASP A 278 0.79 13.86 -3.54
N GLY A 279 1.87 13.31 -4.11
CA GLY A 279 1.95 12.59 -5.36
C GLY A 279 1.86 13.50 -6.57
N TYR A 280 2.47 13.07 -7.66
CA TYR A 280 2.47 13.80 -8.92
C TYR A 280 2.10 12.87 -10.07
N ARG A 281 1.46 13.45 -11.08
CA ARG A 281 1.11 12.74 -12.32
C ARG A 281 2.20 12.91 -13.38
N MET A 282 2.40 11.87 -14.17
CA MET A 282 3.23 11.88 -15.36
C MET A 282 2.59 11.06 -16.49
N GLY A 283 2.98 11.35 -17.73
CA GLY A 283 2.58 10.55 -18.88
C GLY A 283 3.15 9.13 -18.80
N ILE A 284 2.44 8.17 -19.40
CA ILE A 284 2.89 6.78 -19.47
C ILE A 284 4.28 6.64 -20.11
N ASP A 285 4.58 7.45 -21.12
CA ASP A 285 5.84 7.36 -21.86
C ASP A 285 7.02 7.76 -20.98
N THR A 286 6.80 8.71 -20.05
CA THR A 286 7.78 9.08 -19.04
C THR A 286 7.95 7.96 -18.03
N ALA A 287 6.85 7.46 -17.46
CA ALA A 287 6.86 6.43 -16.42
C ALA A 287 7.49 5.11 -16.90
N LEU A 288 7.21 4.72 -18.14
CA LEU A 288 7.66 3.47 -18.75
C LEU A 288 8.85 3.64 -19.69
N SER A 289 9.46 4.84 -19.71
CA SER A 289 10.75 4.99 -20.38
C SER A 289 11.75 4.02 -19.76
N PHE A 290 12.47 3.31 -20.61
CA PHE A 290 13.39 2.27 -20.19
C PHE A 290 14.81 2.73 -20.47
N GLU A 291 15.73 2.57 -19.52
CA GLU A 291 17.17 2.68 -19.75
C GLU A 291 17.89 1.39 -19.40
N THR A 292 18.11 1.20 -18.10
CA THR A 292 18.52 -0.05 -17.44
C THR A 292 17.38 -0.66 -16.64
N ASN A 293 16.47 0.20 -16.15
CA ASN A 293 15.22 -0.10 -15.47
C ASN A 293 14.12 0.78 -16.08
N LEU A 294 12.87 0.50 -15.72
CA LEU A 294 11.77 1.45 -15.91
C LEU A 294 12.03 2.70 -15.06
N ALA A 295 11.78 3.87 -15.62
CA ALA A 295 11.96 5.12 -14.89
C ALA A 295 11.08 5.17 -13.64
N LEU A 296 9.76 4.98 -13.78
CA LEU A 296 8.79 5.02 -12.67
C LEU A 296 8.86 6.30 -11.82
N HIS A 297 9.41 7.39 -12.37
CA HIS A 297 9.45 8.69 -11.74
C HIS A 297 9.64 9.78 -12.79
N HIS A 298 9.34 11.02 -12.41
CA HIS A 298 9.69 12.20 -13.20
C HIS A 298 10.86 12.93 -12.52
N PRO A 299 12.08 12.96 -13.10
CA PRO A 299 13.28 13.46 -12.42
C PRO A 299 13.13 14.89 -11.85
N ILE A 300 12.54 15.79 -12.65
CA ILE A 300 12.32 17.19 -12.22
C ILE A 300 11.34 17.26 -11.03
N ARG A 301 10.23 16.51 -11.08
CA ARG A 301 9.22 16.51 -10.00
C ARG A 301 9.75 15.87 -8.73
N GLU A 302 10.51 14.78 -8.83
CA GLU A 302 11.17 14.18 -7.66
C GLU A 302 12.14 15.16 -6.98
N ALA A 303 12.93 15.90 -7.76
CA ALA A 303 13.85 16.90 -7.22
C ALA A 303 13.09 18.07 -6.55
N GLU A 304 12.03 18.56 -7.20
CA GLU A 304 11.14 19.60 -6.64
C GLU A 304 10.49 19.13 -5.32
N ASP A 305 9.94 17.92 -5.28
CA ASP A 305 9.29 17.35 -4.09
C ASP A 305 10.28 17.16 -2.94
N LYS A 306 11.49 16.65 -3.22
CA LYS A 306 12.55 16.48 -2.21
C LYS A 306 12.99 17.83 -1.62
N GLU A 307 13.22 18.83 -2.46
CA GLU A 307 13.63 20.16 -1.99
C GLU A 307 12.49 20.86 -1.24
N ARG A 308 11.24 20.71 -1.69
CA ARG A 308 10.05 21.21 -0.98
C ARG A 308 9.93 20.55 0.40
N PHE A 309 10.08 19.23 0.48
CA PHE A 309 10.03 18.49 1.75
C PHE A 309 11.12 18.97 2.72
N LYS A 310 12.35 19.08 2.23
CA LYS A 310 13.50 19.57 2.99
C LYS A 310 13.28 20.99 3.50
N THR A 311 12.80 21.90 2.66
CA THR A 311 12.50 23.29 3.05
C THR A 311 11.47 23.34 4.16
N LEU A 312 10.35 22.64 4.00
CA LEU A 312 9.29 22.57 5.02
C LEU A 312 9.80 21.98 6.34
N PHE A 313 10.64 20.93 6.27
CA PHE A 313 11.24 20.35 7.46
C PHE A 313 12.10 21.37 8.22
N LEU A 314 12.95 22.13 7.52
CA LEU A 314 13.81 23.14 8.13
C LEU A 314 13.00 24.28 8.74
N GLU A 315 11.97 24.77 8.05
CA GLU A 315 11.04 25.78 8.57
C GLU A 315 10.36 25.31 9.87
N HIS A 316 9.88 24.06 9.88
CA HIS A 316 9.25 23.47 11.06
C HIS A 316 10.24 23.29 12.22
N ALA A 317 11.48 22.91 11.92
CA ALA A 317 12.56 22.78 12.91
C ALA A 317 12.94 24.15 13.52
N GLU A 318 13.06 25.19 12.69
CA GLU A 318 13.31 26.56 13.16
C GLU A 318 12.14 27.09 14.01
N ALA A 319 10.90 26.88 13.56
CA ALA A 319 9.72 27.26 14.33
C ALA A 319 9.65 26.50 15.68
N TRP A 320 10.05 25.23 15.70
CA TRP A 320 10.10 24.43 16.93
C TRP A 320 11.18 24.93 17.90
N THR A 321 12.39 25.19 17.40
CA THR A 321 13.48 25.75 18.23
C THR A 321 13.12 27.13 18.79
N THR A 322 12.53 28.00 17.98
CA THR A 322 12.04 29.32 18.42
C THR A 322 10.97 29.19 19.51
N LYS A 323 10.01 28.27 19.35
CA LYS A 323 9.00 27.99 20.39
C LYS A 323 9.62 27.45 21.68
N MET A 324 10.66 26.62 21.60
CA MET A 324 11.35 26.10 22.77
C MET A 324 12.17 27.17 23.48
N GLN A 325 12.89 28.01 22.73
CA GLN A 325 13.61 29.15 23.28
C GLN A 325 12.66 30.15 23.94
N ALA A 326 11.52 30.48 23.31
CA ALA A 326 10.51 31.36 23.91
C ALA A 326 9.90 30.80 25.20
N LYS A 327 9.77 29.47 25.32
CA LYS A 327 9.34 28.81 26.57
C LYS A 327 10.42 28.86 27.65
N GLN A 328 11.70 28.77 27.28
CA GLN A 328 12.83 28.83 28.22
C GLN A 328 13.19 30.27 28.63
N SER A 329 12.99 31.25 27.76
CA SER A 329 13.26 32.67 28.02
C SER A 329 12.10 33.41 28.67
N ARG A 330 10.98 32.72 28.93
CA ARG A 330 9.90 33.26 29.77
C ARG A 330 10.43 33.33 31.21
N PRO A 331 10.73 34.52 31.75
CA PRO A 331 11.39 34.61 33.03
C PRO A 331 10.48 34.05 34.12
N GLU A 332 11.04 33.20 34.98
CA GLU A 332 10.41 32.70 36.22
C GLU A 332 9.88 33.84 37.12
N GLN A 333 10.28 35.10 36.85
CA GLN A 333 9.81 36.30 37.53
C GLN A 333 8.30 36.58 37.40
N GLN A 334 7.57 36.02 36.41
CA GLN A 334 6.10 36.10 36.38
C GLN A 334 5.41 35.00 37.21
N VAL A 335 6.12 33.93 37.56
CA VAL A 335 5.61 32.90 38.48
C VAL A 335 5.89 33.32 39.93
N GLU A 336 7.03 33.94 40.22
CA GLU A 336 7.31 34.46 41.58
C GLU A 336 6.48 35.70 41.95
N THR A 337 6.21 36.64 41.03
CA THR A 337 5.31 37.77 41.33
C THR A 337 3.84 37.35 41.42
N ALA A 338 3.41 36.34 40.65
CA ALA A 338 2.07 35.77 40.82
C ALA A 338 1.96 34.96 42.12
N ILE A 339 2.99 34.22 42.53
CA ILE A 339 3.02 33.43 43.79
C ILE A 339 3.15 34.34 45.03
N VAL A 340 3.89 35.45 44.98
CA VAL A 340 3.97 36.41 46.10
C VAL A 340 2.70 37.26 46.21
N ALA A 341 2.05 37.61 45.08
CA ALA A 341 0.75 38.28 45.10
C ALA A 341 -0.41 37.35 45.52
N THR A 342 -0.35 36.04 45.24
CA THR A 342 -1.35 35.07 45.74
C THR A 342 -1.08 34.58 47.17
N LYS A 343 0.17 34.58 47.66
CA LYS A 343 0.48 34.22 49.05
C LYS A 343 0.05 35.29 50.09
N SER A 344 -0.18 36.54 49.69
CA SER A 344 -0.72 37.57 50.60
C SER A 344 -2.24 37.75 50.54
N ALA A 345 -2.93 37.12 49.59
CA ALA A 345 -4.37 37.30 49.38
C ALA A 345 -5.20 35.99 49.40
N ALA A 346 -4.60 34.83 49.68
CA ALA A 346 -5.32 33.56 49.73
C ALA A 346 -5.08 32.79 51.04
N ALA A 347 -5.42 33.41 52.17
CA ALA A 347 -6.23 32.70 53.15
C ALA A 347 -7.67 32.63 52.61
N ARG A 348 -7.86 31.91 51.49
CA ARG A 348 -9.19 31.53 51.04
C ARG A 348 -9.58 30.32 51.85
N GLU A 349 -10.45 30.53 52.83
CA GLU A 349 -11.30 29.47 53.35
C GLU A 349 -11.91 28.73 52.16
N TRP A 350 -11.44 27.52 51.90
CA TRP A 350 -12.07 26.61 50.97
C TRP A 350 -13.43 26.22 51.56
N LYS A 351 -14.52 26.70 50.94
CA LYS A 351 -15.87 26.27 51.30
C LYS A 351 -16.17 24.95 50.60
N PRO A 352 -16.58 23.89 51.32
CA PRO A 352 -17.09 22.67 50.70
C PRO A 352 -18.27 23.05 49.78
N ARG A 353 -18.19 22.68 48.50
CA ARG A 353 -19.27 22.94 47.54
C ARG A 353 -20.28 21.81 47.62
N GLU A 354 -21.57 22.13 47.70
CA GLU A 354 -22.66 21.15 47.86
C GLU A 354 -22.72 20.15 46.68
N ALA A 355 -22.72 18.87 47.06
CA ALA A 355 -22.99 17.65 46.29
C ALA A 355 -22.18 17.41 44.99
N LEU A 356 -21.23 16.47 45.07
CA LEU A 356 -20.52 15.91 43.93
C LEU A 356 -21.47 15.20 42.93
N PRO A 357 -21.20 15.28 41.61
CA PRO A 357 -21.94 14.50 40.62
C PRO A 357 -21.72 12.99 40.83
N ALA A 358 -22.78 12.20 40.68
CA ALA A 358 -22.81 10.76 41.00
C ALA A 358 -21.85 9.87 40.18
N ARG A 359 -21.25 10.41 39.11
CA ARG A 359 -20.17 9.80 38.33
C ARG A 359 -19.23 10.89 37.82
N MET A 360 -18.02 10.95 38.37
CA MET A 360 -17.01 11.92 38.00
C MET A 360 -16.26 11.43 36.76
N ARG A 361 -16.12 12.28 35.73
CA ARG A 361 -15.35 11.96 34.52
C ARG A 361 -13.86 12.21 34.75
N TYR A 362 -13.01 11.56 33.95
CA TYR A 362 -11.55 11.66 34.04
C TYR A 362 -11.05 13.11 34.01
N ASN A 363 -11.48 13.90 33.02
CA ASN A 363 -11.06 15.30 32.89
C ASN A 363 -11.47 16.15 34.11
N GLU A 364 -12.61 15.83 34.74
CA GLU A 364 -13.11 16.57 35.91
C GLU A 364 -12.24 16.28 37.14
N LEU A 365 -11.88 15.01 37.38
CA LEU A 365 -10.95 14.65 38.45
C LEU A 365 -9.58 15.30 38.23
N GLU A 366 -9.13 15.34 36.98
CA GLU A 366 -7.85 15.93 36.63
C GLU A 366 -7.79 17.42 36.96
N ASP A 367 -8.81 18.17 36.57
CA ASP A 367 -8.92 19.59 36.90
C ASP A 367 -9.03 19.78 38.43
N PHE A 368 -9.82 18.95 39.13
CA PHE A 368 -10.03 19.10 40.57
C PHE A 368 -8.77 18.81 41.41
N VAL A 369 -8.05 17.73 41.10
CA VAL A 369 -6.82 17.38 41.84
C VAL A 369 -5.71 18.37 41.50
N TRP A 370 -5.67 18.86 40.27
CA TRP A 370 -4.74 19.92 39.86
C TRP A 370 -4.97 21.20 40.66
N ASP A 371 -6.22 21.67 40.72
CA ASP A 371 -6.58 22.90 41.45
C ASP A 371 -6.36 22.76 42.95
N ARG A 372 -6.67 21.58 43.53
CA ARG A 372 -6.57 21.35 44.98
C ARG A 372 -5.15 21.37 45.51
N PHE A 373 -4.21 20.77 44.78
CA PHE A 373 -2.83 20.61 45.23
C PHE A 373 -1.83 21.51 44.49
N ASN A 374 -2.29 22.27 43.51
CA ASN A 374 -1.45 23.09 42.63
C ASN A 374 -0.28 22.26 42.05
N MET A 375 -0.62 21.11 41.47
CA MET A 375 0.36 20.10 41.06
C MET A 375 1.29 20.62 39.96
N THR A 376 2.53 20.12 39.96
CA THR A 376 3.42 20.23 38.81
C THR A 376 3.08 19.17 37.75
N GLN A 377 3.47 19.40 36.49
CA GLN A 377 3.28 18.44 35.40
C GLN A 377 3.92 17.06 35.71
N GLN A 378 5.05 17.04 36.44
CA GLN A 378 5.69 15.80 36.88
C GLN A 378 4.89 15.04 37.95
N GLN A 379 4.16 15.75 38.83
CA GLN A 379 3.28 15.12 39.83
C GLN A 379 2.02 14.57 39.17
N GLN A 380 1.45 15.30 38.21
CA GLN A 380 0.30 14.85 37.41
C GLN A 380 0.63 13.57 36.62
N LEU A 381 1.73 13.56 35.86
CA LEU A 381 2.17 12.37 35.11
C LEU A 381 2.35 11.16 36.04
N ARG A 382 2.91 11.37 37.22
CA ARG A 382 3.15 10.33 38.21
C ARG A 382 1.86 9.79 38.80
N LEU A 383 0.92 10.66 39.18
CA LEU A 383 -0.41 10.26 39.64
C LEU A 383 -1.09 9.35 38.61
N TRP A 384 -1.10 9.76 37.35
CA TRP A 384 -1.79 9.05 36.28
C TRP A 384 -1.09 7.75 35.87
N HIS A 385 0.22 7.79 35.63
CA HIS A 385 0.95 6.60 35.20
C HIS A 385 1.10 5.58 36.32
N GLU A 386 1.43 6.01 37.54
CA GLU A 386 1.76 5.07 38.63
C GLU A 386 0.53 4.56 39.38
N TYR A 387 -0.47 5.40 39.63
CA TYR A 387 -1.59 5.04 40.50
C TYR A 387 -2.87 4.74 39.73
N VAL A 388 -3.21 5.52 38.70
CA VAL A 388 -4.46 5.32 37.95
C VAL A 388 -4.33 4.25 36.86
N MET A 389 -3.28 4.33 36.03
CA MET A 389 -3.07 3.39 34.92
C MET A 389 -2.43 2.07 35.39
N ARG A 390 -1.30 2.13 36.12
CA ARG A 390 -0.57 0.92 36.55
C ARG A 390 -1.23 0.16 37.69
N ARG A 391 -1.84 0.84 38.67
CA ARG A 391 -2.51 0.18 39.80
C ARG A 391 -4.02 0.00 39.61
N GLY A 392 -4.57 0.44 38.49
CA GLY A 392 -5.96 0.17 38.10
C GLY A 392 -7.02 0.95 38.90
N LEU A 393 -6.65 2.03 39.59
CA LEU A 393 -7.58 2.86 40.36
C LEU A 393 -8.49 3.68 39.43
N LYS A 394 -9.55 3.05 38.91
CA LYS A 394 -10.50 3.64 37.95
C LYS A 394 -11.72 4.29 38.59
N ARG A 395 -11.85 4.23 39.92
CA ARG A 395 -12.95 4.86 40.66
C ARG A 395 -12.55 6.29 41.02
N PHE A 396 -12.79 7.21 40.09
CA PHE A 396 -12.37 8.60 40.20
C PHE A 396 -12.96 9.32 41.42
N GLU A 397 -14.16 8.93 41.84
CA GLU A 397 -14.80 9.45 43.04
C GLU A 397 -14.00 9.12 44.30
N ARG A 398 -13.47 7.90 44.40
CA ARG A 398 -12.65 7.46 45.54
C ARG A 398 -11.33 8.20 45.60
N LEU A 399 -10.72 8.48 44.44
CA LEU A 399 -9.51 9.28 44.37
C LEU A 399 -9.77 10.70 44.86
N TRP A 400 -10.92 11.27 44.49
CA TRP A 400 -11.31 12.59 44.99
C TRP A 400 -11.59 12.61 46.50
N GLU A 401 -12.33 11.62 47.03
CA GLU A 401 -12.57 11.49 48.47
C GLU A 401 -11.26 11.48 49.28
N LEU A 402 -10.26 10.73 48.81
CA LEU A 402 -8.94 10.69 49.44
C LEU A 402 -8.20 12.02 49.32
N ALA A 403 -8.32 12.71 48.17
CA ALA A 403 -7.74 14.02 47.98
C ALA A 403 -8.34 15.09 48.91
N GLU A 404 -9.63 14.99 49.25
CA GLU A 404 -10.27 15.91 50.20
C GLU A 404 -9.79 15.74 51.64
N THR A 405 -9.27 14.56 52.00
CA THR A 405 -8.82 14.28 53.38
C THR A 405 -7.44 14.84 53.72
N VAL A 406 -6.71 15.38 52.74
CA VAL A 406 -5.33 15.83 52.90
C VAL A 406 -5.10 17.18 52.23
N ASP A 407 -4.08 17.89 52.70
CA ASP A 407 -3.77 19.24 52.22
C ASP A 407 -2.66 19.27 51.18
N THR A 408 -1.83 18.23 51.11
CA THR A 408 -0.68 18.18 50.20
C THR A 408 -0.73 16.98 49.28
N PHE A 409 -0.16 17.13 48.08
CA PHE A 409 -0.05 16.01 47.13
C PHE A 409 0.80 14.86 47.71
N THR A 410 1.79 15.15 48.55
CA THR A 410 2.64 14.12 49.18
C THR A 410 1.82 13.24 50.12
N ASP A 411 0.93 13.84 50.91
CA ASP A 411 0.05 13.11 51.82
C ASP A 411 -1.01 12.34 51.05
N PHE A 412 -1.55 12.92 49.98
CA PHE A 412 -2.44 12.24 49.05
C PHE A 412 -1.77 11.00 48.44
N GLU A 413 -0.52 11.13 47.98
CA GLU A 413 0.25 10.02 47.43
C GLU A 413 0.50 8.92 48.47
N ALA A 414 0.73 9.30 49.73
CA ALA A 414 0.86 8.34 50.83
C ALA A 414 -0.44 7.54 51.06
N LEU A 415 -1.61 8.18 50.94
CA LEU A 415 -2.91 7.49 50.99
C LEU A 415 -3.11 6.56 49.79
N LEU A 416 -2.78 7.00 48.57
CA LEU A 416 -2.86 6.16 47.37
C LEU A 416 -1.92 4.94 47.43
N LYS A 417 -0.80 5.03 48.14
CA LYS A 417 0.09 3.88 48.40
C LYS A 417 -0.61 2.81 49.23
N GLN A 418 -1.43 3.21 50.19
CA GLN A 418 -2.15 2.35 51.13
C GLN A 418 -3.44 1.75 50.56
N GLU A 419 -4.00 2.32 49.49
CA GLU A 419 -5.19 1.78 48.84
C GLU A 419 -4.92 0.39 48.20
N PRO A 420 -5.82 -0.59 48.41
CA PRO A 420 -5.69 -1.93 47.86
C PRO A 420 -5.68 -1.88 46.32
N ARG A 421 -4.85 -2.72 45.71
CA ARG A 421 -4.84 -2.87 44.24
C ARG A 421 -6.14 -3.55 43.81
N HIS A 422 -6.79 -2.98 42.80
CA HIS A 422 -8.06 -3.46 42.25
C HIS A 422 -7.87 -4.15 40.90
#